data_AF-A0A9W6ETV7-F1
#
_entry.id   AF-A0A9W6ETV7-F1
#
_cell.length_a   1.000
_cell.length_b   1.000
_cell.length_c   1.000
_cell.angle_alpha   90.00
_cell.angle_beta   90.00
_cell.angle_gamma   90.00
#
_symmetry.space_group_name_H-M   'P 1'
#
loop_
_entity.id
_entity.type
_entity.pdbx_description
1 polymer ?
#
loop_
_entity_poly.entity_id
_entity_poly.type
_entity_poly.pdbx_seq_one_letter_code
_entity_poly.pdbx_strand_id
1 'polypeptide(L)' 'MRTPTQLKNRIEELSWWLQNNPNHPNRVLIEKDKREAERELAEKEKAA' A
#
# COMPACT_ATOMS: atom_id res chain seq x y z
N MET A 1 11.55 9.38 3.63
CA MET A 1 10.30 9.05 4.35
C MET A 1 9.13 9.50 3.50
N ARG A 2 8.07 8.69 3.36
CA ARG A 2 6.91 9.07 2.52
C ARG A 2 6.01 10.04 3.29
N THR A 3 5.32 10.93 2.60
CA THR A 3 4.26 11.75 3.19
C THR A 3 2.97 10.93 3.32
N PRO A 4 2.01 11.32 4.20
CA PRO A 4 0.71 10.66 4.26
C PRO A 4 0.00 10.60 2.90
N THR A 5 0.07 11.67 2.10
CA THR A 5 -0.49 11.71 0.73
C THR A 5 0.19 10.71 -0.19
N GLN A 6 1.53 10.60 -0.16
CA GLN A 6 2.26 9.61 -0.95
C GLN A 6 1.89 8.17 -0.56
N LEU A 7 1.64 7.92 0.72
CA LEU A 7 1.21 6.61 1.21
C LEU A 7 -0.22 6.29 0.75
N LYS A 8 -1.15 7.24 0.84
CA LYS A 8 -2.53 7.08 0.35
C LYS A 8 -2.55 6.75 -1.15
N ASN A 9 -1.83 7.52 -1.97
CA ASN A 9 -1.72 7.26 -3.41
C ASN A 9 -1.12 5.87 -3.68
N ARG A 10 -0.07 5.48 -2.95
CA ARG A 10 0.55 4.16 -3.10
C ARG A 10 -0.41 3.02 -2.74
N ILE A 11 -1.21 3.18 -1.69
CA ILE A 11 -2.22 2.20 -1.29
C ILE A 11 -3.29 2.05 -2.38
N GLU A 12 -3.74 3.16 -2.99
CA GLU A 12 -4.71 3.14 -4.09
C GLU A 12 -4.14 2.42 -5.32
N GLU A 13 -2.91 2.76 -5.75
CA GLU A 13 -2.22 2.10 -6.86
C GLU A 13 -2.10 0.58 -6.65
N LEU A 14 -1.65 0.17 -5.45
CA LEU A 14 -1.47 -1.25 -5.13
C LEU A 14 -2.82 -1.97 -5.06
N SER A 15 -3.86 -1.31 -4.54
CA SER A 15 -5.22 -1.86 -4.50
C SER A 15 -5.78 -2.09 -5.90
N TRP A 16 -5.62 -1.10 -6.79
CA TRP A 16 -6.03 -1.23 -8.18
C TRP A 16 -5.27 -2.34 -8.89
N TRP A 17 -3.95 -2.41 -8.70
CA TRP A 17 -3.13 -3.46 -9.29
C TRP A 17 -3.59 -4.85 -8.84
N LEU A 18 -3.87 -5.04 -7.55
CA LEU A 18 -4.35 -6.32 -7.01
C LEU A 18 -5.73 -6.71 -7.54
N GLN A 19 -6.62 -5.76 -7.80
CA GLN A 19 -7.92 -6.05 -8.41
C GLN A 19 -7.79 -6.51 -9.86
N ASN A 20 -6.89 -5.90 -10.62
CA ASN A 20 -6.72 -6.18 -12.05
C ASN A 20 -5.78 -7.36 -12.33
N ASN A 21 -5.02 -7.83 -11.33
CA ASN A 21 -4.02 -8.89 -11.47
C ASN A 21 -4.26 -10.04 -10.46
N PRO A 22 -5.40 -10.78 -10.55
CA PRO A 22 -5.76 -11.81 -9.58
C PRO A 22 -4.79 -13.00 -9.55
N ASN A 23 -4.22 -13.39 -10.69
CA ASN A 23 -3.39 -14.59 -10.82
C ASN A 23 -1.90 -14.28 -11.06
N HIS A 24 -1.47 -13.04 -10.85
CA HIS A 24 -0.09 -12.66 -11.10
C HIS A 24 0.85 -13.30 -10.05
N PRO A 25 2.00 -13.88 -10.43
CA PRO A 25 2.89 -14.59 -9.49
C PRO A 25 3.38 -13.70 -8.34
N ASN A 26 3.59 -12.41 -8.60
CA ASN A 26 4.03 -11.45 -7.59
C ASN A 26 2.91 -10.92 -6.69
N ARG A 27 1.66 -11.41 -6.80
CA ARG A 27 0.53 -10.89 -6.03
C ARG A 27 0.82 -10.81 -4.53
N VAL A 28 1.42 -11.85 -3.96
CA VAL A 28 1.77 -11.93 -2.53
C VAL A 28 2.75 -10.81 -2.13
N LEU A 29 3.71 -10.47 -3.00
CA LEU A 29 4.63 -9.37 -2.76
C LEU A 29 3.90 -8.02 -2.78
N ILE A 30 3.00 -7.82 -3.73
CA ILE A 30 2.21 -6.58 -3.84
C ILE A 30 1.24 -6.43 -2.65
N GLU A 31 0.63 -7.51 -2.16
CA GLU A 31 -0.18 -7.50 -0.94
C GLU A 31 0.66 -7.13 0.30
N LYS A 32 1.89 -7.63 0.37
CA LYS A 32 2.83 -7.26 1.43
C LYS A 32 3.18 -5.78 1.37
N ASP A 33 3.55 -5.26 0.19
CA ASP A 33 3.87 -3.85 -0.01
C ASP A 33 2.70 -2.94 0.39
N LYS A 34 1.45 -3.35 0.07
CA LYS A 34 0.24 -2.62 0.47
C LYS A 34 0.10 -2.57 1.99
N ARG A 35 0.29 -3.70 2.67
CA ARG A 35 0.23 -3.77 4.15
C ARG A 35 1.31 -2.90 4.80
N GLU A 36 2.51 -2.85 4.23
CA GLU A 36 3.58 -1.99 4.74
C GLU A 36 3.24 -0.50 4.58
N ALA A 37 2.67 -0.11 3.44
CA ALA A 37 2.20 1.26 3.23
C ALA A 37 1.05 1.65 4.19
N GLU A 38 0.11 0.74 4.44
CA GLU A 38 -0.99 0.94 5.42
C GLU A 38 -0.44 1.11 6.84
N ARG A 39 0.56 0.31 7.23
CA ARG A 39 1.23 0.44 8.54
C ARG A 39 1.94 1.78 8.69
N GLU A 40 2.75 2.19 7.70
CA GLU A 40 3.46 3.47 7.75
C GLU A 40 2.49 4.65 7.83
N LEU A 41 1.34 4.56 7.15
CA LEU A 41 0.30 5.59 7.22
C LEU A 41 -0.32 5.65 8.63
N ALA A 42 -0.70 4.51 9.18
CA ALA A 42 -1.28 4.43 10.52
C ALA A 42 -0.31 4.92 11.61
N GLU A 43 0.99 4.64 11.48
CA GLU A 43 2.01 5.17 12.39
C GLU A 43 2.12 6.69 12.30
N LYS A 44 2.06 7.26 11.09
CA LYS A 44 2.09 8.72 10.89
C LYS A 44 0.85 9.41 11.42
N GLU A 45 -0.33 8.81 11.26
CA GLU A 45 -1.58 9.36 11.78
C GLU A 45 -1.66 9.27 13.30
N LYS A 46 -0.99 8.30 13.95
CA LYS A 46 -0.85 8.24 15.41
C LYS A 46 0.19 9.20 15.98
N ALA A 47 1.17 9.59 15.17
CA ALA A 47 2.26 10.50 15.55
C ALA A 47 1.95 11.98 15.26
N ALA A 48 0.81 12.26 14.63
CA ALA A 48 0.29 13.59 14.32
C ALA A 48 -0.73 14.02 15.39
#